data_AF-A0A177Y0T2-F1
#
_entry.id   AF-A0A177Y0T2-F1
#
_cell.length_a   1.000
_cell.length_b   1.000
_cell.length_c   1.000
_cell.angle_alpha   90.00
_cell.angle_beta   90.00
_cell.angle_gamma   90.00
#
_symmetry.space_group_name_H-M   'P 1'
#
loop_
_entity.id
_entity.type
_entity.pdbx_description
1 polymer ?
#
loop_
_entity_poly.entity_id
_entity_poly.type
_entity_poly.pdbx_seq_one_letter_code
_entity_poly.pdbx_strand_id
1 'polypeptide(L)'
;MEKPWYKQFWPWFILSLTVGVSILTLVRVAILTNHSVHLVTEDYYKKGKGINVDISRVNVTKELGLNASVQAEGNTVVIQFDKGQLDHYPAITAMFAHRTLPDHDFTKLVTSDARGLYRFTLDDELLGPWFVELTPHDEKWLIQGRIEFPTSAAVQLSN
;
A
#
# COMPACT_ATOMS: atom_id res chain seq x y z
N MET A 1 -44.56 -57.33 -0.07
CA MET A 1 -43.52 -56.86 0.87
C MET A 1 -43.01 -55.53 0.37
N GLU A 2 -43.15 -54.47 1.17
CA GLU A 2 -42.67 -53.12 0.84
C GLU A 2 -41.14 -53.12 0.71
N LYS A 3 -40.59 -52.36 -0.25
CA LYS A 3 -39.14 -52.22 -0.38
C LYS A 3 -38.58 -51.46 0.82
N PRO A 4 -37.48 -51.92 1.44
CA PRO A 4 -36.89 -51.24 2.58
C PRO A 4 -36.43 -49.83 2.20
N TRP A 5 -36.57 -48.89 3.15
CA TRP A 5 -36.44 -47.43 2.94
C TRP A 5 -35.12 -47.00 2.26
N TYR A 6 -34.00 -47.63 2.61
CA TYR A 6 -32.68 -47.32 2.05
C TYR A 6 -32.52 -47.71 0.56
N LYS A 7 -33.45 -48.48 -0.01
CA LYS A 7 -33.49 -48.80 -1.44
C LYS A 7 -34.40 -47.87 -2.24
N GLN A 8 -35.05 -46.91 -1.59
CA GLN A 8 -35.92 -45.93 -2.24
C GLN A 8 -35.08 -44.72 -2.68
N PHE A 9 -35.40 -44.15 -3.85
CA PHE A 9 -34.68 -43.00 -4.40
C PHE A 9 -34.88 -41.71 -3.58
N TRP A 10 -36.12 -41.46 -3.15
CA TRP A 10 -36.53 -40.19 -2.53
C TRP A 10 -35.74 -39.80 -1.27
N PRO A 11 -35.48 -40.69 -0.29
CA PRO A 11 -34.67 -40.35 0.88
C PRO A 11 -33.24 -39.91 0.51
N TRP A 12 -32.60 -40.59 -0.44
CA TRP A 12 -31.26 -40.25 -0.89
C TRP A 12 -31.23 -38.95 -1.70
N PHE A 13 -32.24 -38.69 -2.52
CA PHE A 13 -32.36 -37.45 -3.27
C PHE A 13 -32.48 -36.24 -2.33
N ILE A 14 -33.38 -36.30 -1.34
CA ILE A 14 -33.56 -35.22 -0.36
C ILE A 14 -32.27 -35.02 0.46
N LEU A 15 -31.64 -36.10 0.92
CA LEU A 15 -30.38 -36.03 1.65
C LEU A 15 -29.26 -35.39 0.81
N SER A 16 -29.18 -35.73 -0.48
CA SER A 16 -28.17 -35.18 -1.38
C SER A 16 -28.32 -33.67 -1.59
N LEU A 17 -29.55 -33.15 -1.59
CA LEU A 17 -29.80 -31.71 -1.69
C LEU A 17 -29.31 -30.99 -0.43
N THR A 18 -29.62 -31.50 0.76
CA THR A 18 -29.17 -30.88 2.02
C THR A 18 -27.65 -30.92 2.14
N VAL A 19 -27.03 -32.08 1.88
CA VAL A 19 -25.57 -32.23 1.95
C VAL A 19 -24.87 -31.38 0.88
N GLY A 20 -25.41 -31.34 -0.34
CA GLY A 20 -24.87 -30.52 -1.43
C GLY A 20 -24.83 -29.03 -1.10
N VAL A 21 -25.91 -28.49 -0.53
CA VAL A 21 -25.97 -27.07 -0.14
C VAL A 21 -24.99 -26.76 1.00
N SER A 22 -24.85 -27.65 1.99
CA SER A 22 -23.87 -27.49 3.07
C SER A 22 -22.43 -27.47 2.54
N ILE A 23 -22.08 -28.38 1.62
CA ILE A 23 -20.75 -28.43 1.00
C ILE A 23 -20.48 -27.15 0.18
N LEU A 24 -21.44 -26.71 -0.65
CA LEU A 24 -21.30 -25.48 -1.43
C LEU A 24 -21.11 -24.26 -0.54
N THR A 25 -21.81 -24.20 0.60
CA THR A 25 -21.66 -23.13 1.57
C THR A 25 -20.26 -23.14 2.19
N LEU A 26 -19.76 -24.31 2.59
CA LEU A 26 -18.42 -24.43 3.16
C LEU A 26 -17.33 -24.03 2.15
N VAL A 27 -17.46 -24.46 0.89
CA VAL A 27 -16.53 -24.06 -0.19
C VAL A 27 -16.55 -22.54 -0.40
N ARG A 28 -17.74 -21.91 -0.41
CA ARG A 28 -17.84 -20.45 -0.53
C ARG A 28 -17.21 -19.72 0.64
N VAL A 29 -17.41 -20.19 1.87
CA VAL A 29 -16.76 -19.63 3.06
C VAL A 29 -15.24 -19.80 2.99
N ALA A 30 -14.75 -20.95 2.55
CA ALA A 30 -13.32 -21.18 2.35
C ALA A 30 -12.73 -20.23 1.29
N ILE A 31 -13.43 -20.02 0.17
CA ILE A 31 -13.03 -19.07 -0.87
C ILE A 31 -13.01 -17.64 -0.30
N LEU A 32 -14.04 -17.23 0.45
CA LEU A 32 -14.13 -15.89 1.03
C LEU A 32 -13.08 -15.63 2.12
N THR A 33 -12.72 -16.65 2.88
CA THR A 33 -11.70 -16.53 3.93
C THR A 33 -10.28 -16.55 3.37
N ASN A 34 -10.05 -17.25 2.26
CA ASN A 34 -8.75 -17.28 1.58
C ASN A 34 -8.53 -16.11 0.62
N HIS A 35 -9.59 -15.45 0.14
CA HIS A 35 -9.47 -14.22 -0.63
C HIS A 35 -9.83 -13.05 0.29
N SER A 36 -8.81 -12.32 0.74
CA SER A 36 -8.99 -10.98 1.30
C SER A 36 -9.60 -10.09 0.21
N VAL A 37 -10.94 -10.07 0.12
CA VAL A 37 -11.63 -8.97 -0.54
C VAL A 37 -11.31 -7.78 0.34
N HIS A 38 -10.30 -6.99 -0.07
CA HIS A 38 -10.05 -5.68 0.50
C HIS A 38 -11.34 -4.88 0.31
N LEU A 39 -12.21 -4.93 1.32
CA LEU A 39 -13.34 -4.04 1.40
C LEU A 39 -12.74 -2.65 1.62
N VAL A 40 -12.50 -1.94 0.52
CA VAL A 40 -12.24 -0.49 0.49
C VAL A 40 -13.52 0.20 0.96
N THR A 41 -13.97 0.01 2.20
CA THR A 41 -15.26 0.59 2.63
C THR A 41 -15.61 0.57 4.11
N GLU A 42 -14.74 0.17 5.05
CA GLU A 42 -15.03 0.44 6.48
C GLU A 42 -14.18 1.59 7.05
N ASP A 43 -12.93 1.73 6.62
CA ASP A 43 -12.10 2.87 7.04
C ASP A 43 -12.46 4.19 6.35
N TYR A 44 -13.17 4.17 5.22
CA TYR A 44 -13.58 5.40 4.53
C TYR A 44 -14.66 6.19 5.30
N TYR A 45 -15.52 5.52 6.07
CA TYR A 45 -16.61 6.20 6.81
C TYR A 45 -16.15 6.77 8.16
N LYS A 46 -15.15 6.15 8.80
CA LYS A 46 -14.53 6.70 10.03
C LYS A 46 -13.46 7.75 9.74
N LYS A 47 -12.89 7.78 8.53
CA LYS A 47 -12.02 8.86 8.03
C LYS A 47 -12.75 10.16 7.66
N GLY A 48 -14.04 10.32 8.00
CA GLY A 48 -14.66 11.65 8.09
C GLY A 48 -14.05 12.55 9.18
N LYS A 49 -13.25 11.98 10.09
CA LYS A 49 -12.33 12.67 11.01
C LYS A 49 -10.85 12.50 10.63
N GLY A 50 -10.59 11.94 9.46
CA GLY A 50 -9.30 11.42 8.99
C GLY A 50 -8.59 12.33 8.00
N ILE A 51 -8.74 13.65 8.13
CA ILE A 51 -7.63 14.56 7.83
C ILE A 51 -6.79 14.62 9.12
N ASN A 52 -6.12 13.50 9.42
CA ASN A 52 -4.99 13.49 10.32
C ASN A 52 -3.76 12.98 9.56
N VAL A 53 -3.66 13.35 8.27
CA VAL A 53 -2.34 13.79 7.77
C VAL A 53 -1.90 14.77 8.84
N ASP A 54 -0.75 14.53 9.43
CA ASP A 54 -0.31 15.41 10.48
C ASP A 54 0.07 16.74 9.81
N ILE A 55 -0.93 17.61 9.69
CA ILE A 55 -0.80 18.91 9.04
C ILE A 55 0.31 19.68 9.75
N SER A 56 0.56 19.40 11.04
CA SER A 56 1.70 19.96 11.75
C SER A 56 3.03 19.53 11.13
N ARG A 57 3.23 18.25 10.78
CA ARG A 57 4.44 17.74 10.10
C ARG A 57 4.60 18.30 8.69
N VAL A 58 3.49 18.44 7.96
CA VAL A 58 3.49 19.10 6.63
C VAL A 58 3.83 20.59 6.76
N ASN A 59 3.35 21.26 7.80
CA ASN A 59 3.68 22.66 8.06
C ASN A 59 5.15 22.81 8.46
N VAL A 60 5.70 21.95 9.31
CA VAL A 60 7.14 21.92 9.64
C VAL A 60 7.98 21.77 8.38
N THR A 61 7.55 20.91 7.45
CA THR A 61 8.20 20.75 6.15
C THR A 61 8.27 22.08 5.37
N LYS A 62 7.14 22.82 5.33
CA LYS A 62 7.07 24.15 4.69
C LYS A 62 7.88 25.21 5.41
N GLU A 63 7.83 25.24 6.75
CA GLU A 63 8.57 26.18 7.59
C GLU A 63 10.08 26.00 7.45
N LEU A 64 10.54 24.76 7.39
CA LEU A 64 11.95 24.42 7.18
C LEU A 64 12.39 24.52 5.71
N GLY A 65 11.44 24.73 4.78
CA GLY A 65 11.72 24.82 3.34
C GLY A 65 12.18 23.51 2.72
N LEU A 66 11.76 22.37 3.28
CA LEU A 66 12.18 21.05 2.81
C LEU A 66 11.50 20.71 1.50
N ASN A 67 12.27 20.24 0.54
CA ASN A 67 11.75 19.78 -0.75
C ASN A 67 12.38 18.44 -1.10
N ALA A 68 11.66 17.62 -1.86
CA ALA A 68 12.24 16.42 -2.42
C ALA A 68 11.74 16.20 -3.84
N SER A 69 12.62 15.68 -4.68
CA SER A 69 12.27 15.15 -5.98
C SER A 69 12.69 13.70 -6.10
N VAL A 70 11.91 12.93 -6.85
CA VAL A 70 12.14 11.50 -7.03
C VAL A 70 12.23 11.21 -8.52
N GLN A 71 13.19 10.36 -8.85
CA GLN A 71 13.42 9.85 -10.19
C GLN A 71 13.67 8.34 -10.13
N ALA A 72 13.18 7.60 -11.12
CA ALA A 72 13.58 6.20 -11.34
C ALA A 72 14.47 6.11 -12.57
N GLU A 73 15.63 5.48 -12.42
CA GLU A 73 16.55 5.09 -13.48
C GLU A 73 16.57 3.56 -13.56
N GLY A 74 15.64 2.99 -14.33
CA GLY A 74 15.37 1.55 -14.35
C GLY A 74 14.99 1.04 -12.96
N ASN A 75 15.75 0.06 -12.46
CA ASN A 75 15.56 -0.50 -11.11
C ASN A 75 16.10 0.35 -9.96
N THR A 76 16.73 1.50 -10.23
CA THR A 76 17.30 2.36 -9.18
C THR A 76 16.43 3.59 -8.98
N VAL A 77 16.00 3.83 -7.75
CA VAL A 77 15.28 5.05 -7.39
C VAL A 77 16.27 6.02 -6.75
N VAL A 78 16.25 7.25 -7.27
CA VAL A 78 17.05 8.37 -6.78
C VAL A 78 16.10 9.41 -6.22
N ILE A 79 16.26 9.72 -4.93
CA ILE A 79 15.54 10.78 -4.24
C ILE A 79 16.53 11.90 -3.98
N GLN A 80 16.30 13.06 -4.58
CA GLN A 80 17.05 14.27 -4.28
C GLN A 80 16.28 15.05 -3.22
N PHE A 81 16.86 15.16 -2.04
CA PHE A 81 16.25 15.86 -0.93
C PHE A 81 16.99 17.17 -0.69
N ASP A 82 16.25 18.27 -0.74
CA ASP A 82 16.70 19.57 -0.28
C ASP A 82 16.40 19.70 1.21
N LYS A 83 17.47 19.77 2.00
CA LYS A 83 17.40 19.84 3.45
C LYS A 83 16.96 21.20 3.99
N GLY A 84 16.86 22.23 3.14
CA GLY A 84 16.47 23.57 3.56
C GLY A 84 17.25 24.04 4.79
N GLN A 85 16.53 24.28 5.89
CA GLN A 85 17.09 24.76 7.16
C GLN A 85 17.58 23.65 8.11
N LEU A 86 17.60 22.37 7.70
CA LEU A 86 18.16 21.30 8.53
C LEU A 86 19.69 21.37 8.60
N ASP A 87 20.24 21.07 9.79
CA ASP A 87 21.68 21.03 10.01
C ASP A 87 22.37 19.95 9.16
N HIS A 88 21.77 18.76 9.08
CA HIS A 88 22.32 17.59 8.40
C HIS A 88 21.24 16.87 7.58
N TYR A 89 21.67 16.03 6.64
CA TYR A 89 20.77 15.14 5.91
C TYR A 89 20.42 13.91 6.77
N PRO A 90 19.16 13.76 7.24
CA PRO A 90 18.78 12.66 8.13
C PRO A 90 18.68 11.34 7.36
N ALA A 91 18.60 10.22 8.08
CA ALA A 91 18.06 9.00 7.47
C ALA A 91 16.55 9.18 7.22
N ILE A 92 16.12 8.80 6.02
CA ILE A 92 14.72 8.96 5.57
C ILE A 92 14.14 7.58 5.33
N THR A 93 12.96 7.35 5.87
CA THR A 93 12.09 6.22 5.55
C THR A 93 11.26 6.61 4.33
N ALA A 94 11.52 5.96 3.20
CA ALA A 94 10.77 6.16 1.97
C ALA A 94 9.73 5.03 1.81
N MET A 95 8.46 5.37 1.95
CA MET A 95 7.33 4.48 1.73
C MET A 95 6.75 4.70 0.35
N PHE A 96 6.53 3.61 -0.38
CA PHE A 96 5.91 3.58 -1.69
C PHE A 96 4.63 2.78 -1.57
N ALA A 97 3.49 3.46 -1.73
CA ALA A 97 2.18 2.84 -1.72
C ALA A 97 1.63 2.75 -3.14
N HIS A 98 1.28 1.53 -3.55
CA HIS A 98 0.66 1.27 -4.84
C HIS A 98 -0.82 1.66 -4.79
N ARG A 99 -1.34 2.25 -5.87
CA ARG A 99 -2.68 2.86 -5.86
C ARG A 99 -3.83 1.87 -5.62
N THR A 100 -3.67 0.61 -6.01
CA THR A 100 -4.76 -0.39 -6.03
C THR A 100 -4.42 -1.71 -5.36
N LEU A 101 -3.15 -1.98 -5.07
CA LEU A 101 -2.67 -3.29 -4.62
C LEU A 101 -1.85 -3.09 -3.35
N PRO A 102 -2.46 -3.16 -2.16
CA PRO A 102 -1.76 -2.93 -0.89
C PRO A 102 -0.58 -3.88 -0.67
N ASP A 103 -0.66 -5.09 -1.22
CA ASP A 103 0.42 -6.10 -1.13
C ASP A 103 1.71 -5.69 -1.87
N HIS A 104 1.64 -4.64 -2.70
CA HIS A 104 2.79 -4.12 -3.44
C HIS A 104 3.42 -2.91 -2.73
N ASP A 105 2.86 -2.49 -1.59
CA ASP A 105 3.39 -1.40 -0.79
C ASP A 105 4.71 -1.84 -0.13
N PHE A 106 5.71 -0.97 -0.16
CA PHE A 106 6.98 -1.26 0.47
C PHE A 106 7.59 -0.03 1.12
N THR A 107 8.51 -0.27 2.05
CA THR A 107 9.23 0.78 2.75
C THR A 107 10.72 0.49 2.71
N LYS A 108 11.52 1.52 2.43
CA LYS A 108 12.99 1.45 2.44
C LYS A 108 13.56 2.55 3.31
N LEU A 109 14.41 2.18 4.25
CA LEU A 109 15.23 3.13 4.98
C LEU A 109 16.44 3.48 4.12
N VAL A 110 16.61 4.77 3.85
CA VAL A 110 17.67 5.28 2.99
C VAL A 110 18.47 6.36 3.69
N THR A 111 19.77 6.39 3.40
CA THR A 111 20.69 7.41 3.89
C THR A 111 21.19 8.26 2.74
N SER A 112 21.53 9.52 3.04
CA SER A 112 22.03 10.47 2.06
C SER A 112 23.47 10.20 1.65
N ASP A 113 23.81 10.58 0.42
CA ASP A 113 25.19 10.92 0.05
C ASP A 113 25.57 12.33 0.55
N ALA A 114 26.84 12.71 0.37
CA ALA A 114 27.33 14.04 0.76
C ALA A 114 26.63 15.23 0.05
N ARG A 115 25.80 14.96 -0.97
CA ARG A 115 25.07 15.96 -1.78
C ARG A 115 23.55 15.90 -1.56
N GLY A 116 23.06 15.10 -0.60
CA GLY A 116 21.63 14.96 -0.33
C GLY A 116 20.87 14.05 -1.30
N LEU A 117 21.59 13.17 -2.03
CA LEU A 117 20.99 12.17 -2.90
C LEU A 117 20.86 10.85 -2.15
N TYR A 118 19.65 10.33 -2.09
CA TYR A 118 19.33 9.03 -1.49
C TYR A 118 19.07 8.07 -2.63
N ARG A 119 19.72 6.90 -2.61
CA ARG A 119 19.64 5.92 -3.69
C ARG A 119 19.41 4.55 -3.12
N PHE A 120 18.53 3.79 -3.78
CA PHE A 120 18.34 2.38 -3.49
C PHE A 120 17.92 1.65 -4.77
N THR A 121 18.26 0.38 -4.84
CA THR A 121 17.95 -0.49 -5.98
C THR A 121 16.83 -1.45 -5.56
N LEU A 122 15.88 -1.65 -6.46
CA LEU A 122 14.80 -2.62 -6.33
C LEU A 122 15.07 -3.86 -7.19
N ASP A 123 14.47 -4.97 -6.81
CA ASP A 123 14.54 -6.21 -7.59
C ASP A 123 13.79 -6.09 -8.94
N ASP A 124 12.69 -5.34 -8.94
CA ASP A 124 11.86 -5.04 -10.11
C ASP A 124 11.72 -3.53 -10.35
N GLU A 125 11.52 -3.14 -11.62
CA GLU A 125 11.28 -1.74 -12.00
C GLU A 125 9.89 -1.28 -11.53
N LEU A 126 9.81 -0.04 -11.02
CA LEU A 126 8.54 0.56 -10.63
C LEU A 126 7.77 1.00 -11.88
N LEU A 127 6.54 0.52 -12.00
CA LEU A 127 5.65 0.85 -13.12
C LEU A 127 4.31 1.39 -12.59
N GLY A 128 3.76 2.39 -13.28
CA GLY A 128 2.44 2.94 -13.03
C GLY A 128 2.39 3.99 -11.91
N PRO A 129 1.19 4.25 -11.35
CA PRO A 129 0.97 5.32 -10.38
C PRO A 129 1.25 4.86 -8.94
N TRP A 130 2.15 5.58 -8.28
CA TRP A 130 2.55 5.35 -6.89
C TRP A 130 2.34 6.61 -6.05
N PHE A 131 2.08 6.39 -4.76
CA PHE A 131 2.12 7.44 -3.75
C PHE A 131 3.40 7.27 -2.94
N VAL A 132 4.21 8.31 -2.86
CA VAL A 132 5.50 8.29 -2.16
C VAL A 132 5.39 9.17 -0.93
N GLU A 133 5.85 8.64 0.20
CA GLU A 133 5.92 9.32 1.48
C GLU A 133 7.35 9.22 2.03
N LEU A 134 7.90 10.36 2.43
CA LEU A 134 9.22 10.50 3.01
C LEU A 134 9.08 11.03 4.43
N THR A 135 9.58 10.25 5.38
CA THR A 135 9.57 10.60 6.81
C THR A 135 10.95 10.45 7.42
N PRO A 136 11.36 11.34 8.33
CA PRO A 136 12.57 11.16 9.11
C PRO A 136 12.32 10.11 10.21
N HIS A 137 13.40 9.54 10.75
CA HIS A 137 13.31 8.61 11.88
C HIS A 137 12.62 9.21 13.13
N ASP A 138 12.70 10.52 13.34
CA ASP A 138 12.05 11.21 14.47
C ASP A 138 10.61 11.65 14.16
N GLU A 139 10.10 11.30 12.98
CA GLU A 139 8.76 11.60 12.49
C GLU A 139 8.38 13.09 12.55
N LYS A 140 9.32 14.04 12.59
CA LYS A 140 9.00 15.48 12.77
C LYS A 140 8.43 16.20 11.54
N TRP A 141 8.73 15.71 10.35
CA TRP A 141 8.29 16.31 9.08
C TRP A 141 7.81 15.23 8.12
N LEU A 142 7.05 15.65 7.10
CA LEU A 142 6.40 14.74 6.17
C LEU A 142 6.38 15.37 4.77
N ILE A 143 7.10 14.74 3.83
CA ILE A 143 7.00 15.05 2.40
C ILE A 143 6.27 13.90 1.73
N GLN A 144 5.24 14.21 0.96
CA GLN A 144 4.45 13.21 0.24
C GLN A 144 4.07 13.74 -1.14
N GLY A 145 3.80 12.82 -2.06
CA GLY A 145 3.40 13.18 -3.41
C GLY A 145 3.02 11.98 -4.26
N ARG A 146 2.35 12.26 -5.38
CA ARG A 146 1.96 11.25 -6.37
C ARG A 146 2.95 11.28 -7.52
N ILE A 147 3.44 10.12 -7.89
CA ILE A 147 4.40 9.97 -8.99
C ILE A 147 3.93 8.83 -9.88
N GLU A 148 4.12 8.98 -11.19
CA GLU A 148 3.93 7.93 -12.16
C GLU A 148 5.30 7.47 -12.66
N PHE A 149 5.59 6.19 -12.52
CA PHE A 149 6.86 5.57 -12.93
C PHE A 149 6.70 4.78 -14.25
N PRO A 150 7.74 4.71 -15.11
CA PRO A 150 9.06 5.32 -14.94
C PRO A 150 9.03 6.83 -15.23
N THR A 151 9.85 7.59 -14.51
CA THR A 151 9.92 9.06 -14.66
C THR A 151 11.04 9.46 -15.62
N SER A 152 10.70 10.23 -16.67
CA SER A 152 11.71 10.75 -17.61
C SER A 152 12.59 11.86 -17.02
N ALA A 153 12.13 12.53 -15.96
CA ALA A 153 12.84 13.58 -15.24
C ALA A 153 12.47 13.53 -13.76
N ALA A 154 13.28 14.16 -12.90
CA ALA A 154 13.00 14.25 -11.47
C ALA A 154 11.67 14.98 -11.21
N VAL A 155 10.73 14.29 -10.56
CA VAL A 155 9.41 14.81 -10.21
C VAL A 155 9.43 15.32 -8.78
N GLN A 156 9.07 16.58 -8.57
CA GLN A 156 9.01 17.17 -7.24
C GLN A 156 7.78 16.64 -6.48
N LEU A 157 7.98 16.24 -5.23
CA LEU A 157 6.91 15.86 -4.31
C LEU A 157 6.22 17.13 -3.80
N SER A 158 5.09 17.48 -4.40
CA SER A 158 4.22 18.55 -3.91
C SER A 158 3.10 17.96 -3.04
N ASN A 159 3.06 18.38 -1.77
CA ASN A 159 2.00 18.10 -0.81
C ASN A 159 0.61 18.47 -1.34
#